data_AF-A0A2V4BTV0-F1
#
_entry.id   AF-A0A2V4BTV0-F1
#
_cell.length_a   1.000
_cell.length_b   1.000
_cell.length_c   1.000
_cell.angle_alpha   90.00
_cell.angle_beta   90.00
_cell.angle_gamma   90.00
#
_symmetry.space_group_name_H-M   'P 1'
#
loop_
_entity.id
_entity.type
_entity.pdbx_description
1 polymer ?
#
loop_
_entity_poly.entity_id
_entity_poly.type
_entity_poly.pdbx_seq_one_letter_code
_entity_poly.pdbx_strand_id
1 'polypeptide(L)'
;MSLMVLFAMLFQTIHSYEHIYTQIHEKHCDHKYTPHQKQITHSHAVDTNCPVCHFAFSTFISNSFHTFSFHKQDVVTSAVFFYSKTSSTFFKGSLFALRAPPALF
;
A
#
# COMPACT_ATOMS: atom_id res chain seq x y z
N MET A 1 -18.19 -3.02 7.68
CA MET A 1 -17.89 -2.20 6.49
C MET A 1 -18.75 -2.60 5.29
N SER A 2 -18.77 -3.87 4.86
CA SER A 2 -19.59 -4.32 3.71
C SER A 2 -21.09 -4.01 3.81
N LEU A 3 -21.73 -4.29 4.97
CA LEU A 3 -23.17 -4.02 5.16
C LEU A 3 -23.54 -2.53 5.06
N MET A 4 -22.68 -1.63 5.56
CA MET A 4 -22.92 -0.18 5.50
C MET A 4 -22.91 0.32 4.05
N VAL A 5 -22.02 -0.22 3.22
CA VAL A 5 -21.96 0.10 1.78
C VAL A 5 -23.22 -0.38 1.07
N LEU A 6 -23.68 -1.60 1.38
CA LEU A 6 -24.94 -2.15 0.83
C LEU A 6 -26.15 -1.28 1.19
N PHE A 7 -26.26 -0.83 2.44
CA PHE A 7 -27.34 0.07 2.87
C PHE A 7 -27.28 1.43 2.17
N ALA A 8 -26.08 2.01 1.99
CA ALA A 8 -25.91 3.26 1.27
C ALA A 8 -26.34 3.16 -0.20
N MET A 9 -25.98 2.06 -0.87
CA MET A 9 -26.41 1.78 -2.24
C MET A 9 -27.93 1.59 -2.34
N LEU A 10 -28.53 0.84 -1.41
CA LEU A 10 -29.98 0.61 -1.39
C LEU A 10 -30.76 1.92 -1.17
N PHE A 11 -30.31 2.78 -0.28
CA PHE A 11 -30.99 4.05 -0.01
C PHE A 11 -30.95 5.00 -1.23
N GLN A 12 -29.81 5.07 -1.91
CA GLN A 12 -29.67 5.86 -3.14
C GLN A 12 -30.58 5.36 -4.26
N THR A 13 -30.73 4.03 -4.43
CA THR A 13 -31.60 3.47 -5.48
C THR A 13 -33.08 3.72 -5.18
N ILE A 14 -33.52 3.57 -3.93
CA ILE A 14 -34.89 3.87 -3.52
C ILE A 14 -35.23 5.35 -3.76
N HIS A 15 -34.34 6.26 -3.36
CA HIS A 15 -34.57 7.69 -3.54
C HIS A 15 -34.59 8.10 -5.02
N SER A 16 -33.73 7.49 -5.84
CA SER A 16 -33.75 7.67 -7.30
C SER A 16 -35.07 7.23 -7.92
N TYR A 17 -35.66 6.14 -7.44
CA TYR A 17 -36.97 5.67 -7.92
C TYR A 17 -38.10 6.66 -7.59
N GLU A 18 -38.08 7.27 -6.41
CA GLU A 18 -39.05 8.31 -6.02
C GLU A 18 -38.97 9.54 -6.93
N HIS A 19 -37.75 9.97 -7.28
CA HIS A 19 -37.55 11.04 -8.27
C HIS A 19 -38.12 10.67 -9.63
N ILE A 20 -37.81 9.48 -10.15
CA ILE A 20 -38.34 9.00 -11.43
C ILE A 20 -39.87 8.94 -11.39
N TYR A 21 -40.45 8.43 -10.31
CA TYR A 21 -41.89 8.36 -10.13
C TYR A 21 -42.54 9.74 -10.17
N THR A 22 -41.98 10.70 -9.44
CA THR A 22 -42.44 12.10 -9.42
C THR A 22 -42.35 12.72 -10.81
N GLN A 23 -41.25 12.51 -11.54
CA GLN A 23 -41.08 13.04 -12.90
C GLN A 23 -42.08 12.45 -13.91
N ILE A 24 -42.45 11.17 -13.76
CA ILE A 24 -43.45 10.52 -14.62
C ILE A 24 -44.87 11.00 -14.29
N HIS A 25 -45.15 11.26 -13.02
CA HIS A 25 -46.44 11.76 -12.56
C HIS A 25 -46.61 13.28 -12.71
N GLU A 26 -45.52 14.02 -12.92
CA GLU A 26 -45.55 15.43 -13.23
C GLU A 26 -46.37 15.66 -14.50
N LYS A 27 -47.33 16.59 -14.44
CA LYS A 27 -48.25 16.81 -15.57
C LYS A 27 -47.47 17.32 -16.77
N HIS A 28 -47.60 16.63 -17.90
CA HIS A 28 -47.10 17.13 -19.17
C HIS A 28 -47.81 18.46 -19.50
N CYS A 29 -47.06 19.55 -19.50
CA CYS A 29 -47.57 20.87 -19.82
C CYS A 29 -47.52 21.11 -21.33
N ASP A 30 -48.66 20.95 -22.01
CA ASP A 30 -48.80 21.33 -23.42
C ASP A 30 -48.92 22.86 -23.55
N HIS A 31 -47.81 23.53 -23.87
CA HIS A 31 -47.83 24.97 -24.12
C HIS A 31 -48.44 25.27 -25.50
N LYS A 32 -49.65 25.86 -25.51
CA LYS A 32 -50.17 26.51 -26.71
C LYS A 32 -49.39 27.80 -26.96
N TYR A 33 -48.46 27.76 -27.91
CA TYR A 33 -47.68 28.92 -28.32
C TYR A 33 -48.58 29.94 -29.03
N THR A 34 -48.95 31.02 -28.34
CA THR A 34 -49.63 32.17 -28.93
C THR A 34 -48.61 33.27 -29.23
N PRO A 35 -48.67 33.92 -30.41
CA PRO A 35 -47.75 35.01 -30.73
C PRO A 35 -47.90 36.14 -29.69
N HIS A 36 -46.77 36.60 -29.15
CA HIS A 36 -46.63 37.61 -28.07
C HIS A 36 -46.94 37.20 -26.61
N GLN A 37 -47.35 35.96 -26.31
CA GLN A 37 -47.52 35.49 -24.92
C GLN A 37 -46.51 34.38 -24.58
N LYS A 38 -45.28 34.79 -24.26
CA LYS A 38 -44.30 33.88 -23.64
C LYS A 38 -44.62 33.74 -22.15
N GLN A 39 -45.49 32.81 -21.77
CA GLN A 39 -45.73 32.48 -20.37
C GLN A 39 -44.68 31.47 -19.88
N ILE A 40 -43.81 31.91 -18.98
CA ILE A 40 -42.89 31.05 -18.21
C ILE A 40 -43.58 30.71 -16.89
N THR A 41 -44.69 29.95 -16.95
CA THR A 41 -45.54 29.68 -15.76
C THR A 41 -45.24 28.36 -15.07
N HIS A 42 -44.34 27.54 -15.61
CA HIS A 42 -43.86 26.33 -14.98
C HIS A 42 -42.33 26.41 -14.88
N SER A 43 -41.82 26.18 -13.68
CA SER A 43 -40.38 26.13 -13.45
C SER A 43 -39.81 24.96 -14.23
N HIS A 44 -39.00 25.24 -15.26
CA HIS A 44 -37.99 24.32 -15.76
C HIS A 44 -36.83 24.21 -14.75
N ALA A 45 -37.16 24.05 -13.47
CA ALA A 45 -36.20 23.64 -12.46
C ALA A 45 -35.95 22.16 -12.73
N VAL A 46 -35.09 21.92 -13.72
CA VAL A 46 -34.38 20.67 -13.91
C VAL A 46 -33.51 20.56 -12.67
N ASP A 47 -34.09 20.12 -11.55
CA ASP A 47 -33.36 19.80 -10.33
C ASP A 47 -32.68 18.45 -10.55
N THR A 48 -31.77 18.41 -11.52
CA THR A 48 -31.00 17.22 -11.88
C THR A 48 -29.93 16.91 -10.85
N ASN A 49 -29.65 17.83 -9.93
CA ASN A 49 -28.53 17.72 -9.01
C ASN A 49 -29.00 17.35 -7.60
N CYS A 50 -29.63 16.18 -7.47
CA CYS A 50 -29.90 15.60 -6.16
C CYS A 50 -28.58 15.09 -5.54
N PRO A 51 -28.11 15.66 -4.40
CA PRO A 51 -26.84 15.25 -3.78
C PRO A 51 -26.89 13.82 -3.23
N VAL A 52 -28.09 13.28 -2.99
CA VAL A 52 -28.31 11.90 -2.54
C VAL A 52 -28.19 10.92 -3.71
N CYS A 53 -28.75 11.24 -4.88
CA CYS A 53 -28.66 10.41 -6.08
C CYS A 53 -27.28 10.50 -6.75
N HIS A 54 -26.57 11.63 -6.61
CA HIS A 54 -25.24 11.87 -7.17
C HIS A 54 -24.11 11.71 -6.14
N PHE A 55 -24.18 10.71 -5.26
CA PHE A 55 -23.07 10.41 -4.37
C PHE A 55 -22.04 9.50 -5.07
N ALA A 56 -20.74 9.74 -4.83
CA ALA A 56 -19.64 8.91 -5.33
C ALA A 56 -18.70 8.50 -4.20
N PHE A 57 -18.23 7.26 -4.22
CA PHE A 57 -17.18 6.80 -3.31
C PHE A 57 -15.81 7.19 -3.86
N SER A 58 -14.95 7.74 -2.99
CA SER A 58 -13.53 7.92 -3.33
C SER A 58 -12.82 6.57 -3.32
N THR A 59 -11.93 6.35 -4.30
CA THR A 59 -11.06 5.16 -4.35
C THR A 59 -9.85 5.28 -3.42
N PHE A 60 -9.82 6.29 -2.54
CA PHE A 60 -8.72 6.48 -1.60
C PHE A 60 -8.58 5.31 -0.63
N ILE A 61 -7.42 4.66 -0.66
CA ILE A 61 -7.02 3.63 0.29
C ILE A 61 -5.93 4.25 1.16
N SER A 62 -6.18 4.33 2.48
CA SER A 62 -5.17 4.79 3.43
C SER A 62 -3.98 3.83 3.39
N ASN A 63 -2.79 4.35 3.11
CA ASN A 63 -1.58 3.54 3.07
C ASN A 63 -1.20 3.12 4.50
N SER A 64 -1.15 1.82 4.78
CA SER A 64 -0.61 1.31 6.04
C SER A 64 0.90 1.24 5.93
N PHE A 65 1.61 2.14 6.62
CA PHE A 65 3.06 2.06 6.72
C PHE A 65 3.44 0.84 7.55
N HIS A 66 3.97 -0.19 6.90
CA HIS A 66 4.56 -1.33 7.57
C HIS A 66 5.97 -0.98 8.02
N THR A 67 6.23 -1.03 9.33
CA THR A 67 7.57 -0.84 9.89
C THR A 67 8.36 -2.13 9.75
N PHE A 68 9.53 -2.07 9.11
CA PHE A 68 10.47 -3.18 9.06
C PHE A 68 11.49 -3.06 10.19
N SER A 69 11.62 -4.12 11.00
CA SER A 69 12.62 -4.19 12.07
C SER A 69 13.81 -5.01 11.58
N PHE A 70 14.99 -4.39 11.49
CA PHE A 70 16.23 -5.08 11.15
C PHE A 70 16.89 -5.61 12.44
N HIS A 71 17.17 -6.92 12.48
CA HIS A 71 17.93 -7.52 13.57
C HIS A 71 19.43 -7.38 13.30
N LYS A 72 20.13 -6.54 14.07
CA LYS A 72 21.60 -6.44 14.01
C LYS A 72 22.20 -7.71 14.63
N GLN A 73 22.90 -8.51 13.85
CA GLN A 73 23.63 -9.67 14.36
C GLN A 73 25.04 -9.23 14.76
N ASP A 74 25.28 -9.10 16.07
CA ASP A 74 26.61 -8.87 16.60
C ASP A 74 27.39 -10.20 16.63
N VAL A 75 28.25 -10.41 15.64
CA VAL A 75 29.15 -11.58 15.60
C VAL A 75 30.38 -11.27 16.45
N VAL A 76 30.47 -11.89 17.62
CA VAL A 76 31.68 -11.82 18.45
C VAL A 76 32.77 -12.66 17.79
N THR A 77 33.72 -12.01 17.12
CA THR A 77 34.92 -12.68 16.62
C THR A 77 35.92 -12.82 17.76
N SER A 78 36.06 -14.04 18.31
CA SER A 78 37.10 -14.33 19.30
C SER A 78 38.46 -14.38 18.60
N ALA A 79 39.34 -13.44 18.91
CA ALA A 79 40.73 -13.47 18.43
C ALA A 79 41.49 -14.56 19.21
N VAL A 80 41.82 -15.66 18.53
CA VAL A 80 42.64 -16.72 19.12
C VAL A 80 44.11 -16.39 18.90
N PHE A 81 44.80 -16.04 19.98
CA PHE A 81 46.25 -15.83 19.97
C PHE A 81 46.95 -17.14 20.30
N PHE A 82 47.70 -17.69 19.34
CA PHE A 82 48.52 -18.88 19.56
C PHE A 82 49.96 -18.48 19.83
N TYR A 83 50.55 -19.04 20.89
CA TYR A 83 51.99 -18.97 21.12
C TYR A 83 52.66 -20.16 20.42
N SER A 84 53.45 -19.91 19.39
CA SER A 84 54.35 -20.93 18.84
C SER A 84 55.66 -20.90 19.62
N LYS A 85 56.06 -22.05 20.17
CA LYS A 85 57.42 -22.21 20.67
C LYS A 85 58.33 -22.42 19.47
N THR A 86 59.07 -21.39 19.09
CA THR A 86 60.17 -21.53 18.13
C THR A 86 61.34 -22.23 18.82
N SER A 87 61.60 -23.49 18.47
CA SER A 87 62.82 -24.16 18.87
C SER A 87 63.97 -23.62 18.04
N SER A 88 64.97 -23.07 18.71
CA SER A 88 66.14 -22.50 18.06
C SER A 88 67.29 -23.50 18.15
N THR A 89 67.60 -24.17 17.04
CA THR A 89 68.73 -25.11 16.96
C THR A 89 70.03 -24.35 16.72
N PHE A 90 70.50 -23.59 17.71
CA PHE A 90 71.85 -23.02 17.67
C PHE A 90 72.83 -23.95 18.38
N PHE A 91 73.77 -24.50 17.62
CA PHE A 91 74.85 -25.34 18.13
C PHE A 91 76.01 -24.45 18.61
N LYS A 92 76.34 -24.52 19.90
CA LYS A 92 77.41 -23.72 20.52
C LYS A 92 78.71 -24.54 20.61
N GLY A 93 79.29 -24.90 19.46
CA GLY A 93 80.53 -25.66 19.35
C GLY A 93 81.03 -25.84 17.91
N SER A 94 82.24 -26.39 17.73
CA SER A 94 82.77 -26.79 16.41
C SER A 94 82.23 -28.16 16.03
N LEU A 95 81.36 -28.21 15.02
CA LEU A 95 80.73 -29.45 14.55
C LEU A 95 81.71 -30.19 13.63
N PHE A 96 82.46 -31.14 14.18
CA PHE A 96 83.14 -32.15 13.37
C PHE A 96 82.08 -33.11 12.84
N ALA A 97 81.50 -32.80 11.69
CA ALA A 97 80.61 -33.69 10.95
C ALA A 97 81.41 -34.91 10.44
N LEU A 98 81.66 -35.88 11.32
CA LEU A 98 82.17 -37.20 10.93
C LEU A 98 80.96 -38.05 10.49
N ARG A 99 80.72 -38.07 9.17
CA ARG A 99 80.04 -39.14 8.40
C ARG A 99 78.84 -39.86 9.09
N ALA A 100 77.81 -39.15 9.54
CA ALA A 100 76.55 -39.80 9.86
C ALA A 100 75.65 -39.83 8.60
N PRO A 101 75.10 -40.99 8.21
CA PRO A 101 74.25 -41.12 7.03
C PRO A 101 72.89 -40.43 7.25
N PRO A 102 72.25 -39.93 6.17
CA PRO A 102 70.99 -39.21 6.27
C PRO A 102 69.90 -40.10 6.88
N ALA A 103 69.26 -39.61 7.95
CA ALA A 103 68.09 -40.26 8.52
C ALA A 103 66.94 -40.09 7.52
N LEU A 104 66.56 -41.20 6.89
CA LEU A 104 65.30 -41.37 6.18
C LEU A 104 64.21 -41.47 7.24
N PHE A 105 63.23 -40.56 7.24
CA PHE A 105 61.79 -40.83 7.41
C PHE A 105 61.01 -39.61 6.93
#